data_AF-A0A6G4VJC5-F1
#
_entry.id   AF-A0A6G4VJC5-F1
#
_cell.length_a   1.000
_cell.length_b   1.000
_cell.length_c   1.000
_cell.angle_alpha   90.00
_cell.angle_beta   90.00
_cell.angle_gamma   90.00
#
_symmetry.space_group_name_H-M   'P 1'
#
loop_
_entity.id
_entity.type
_entity.pdbx_description
1 polymer ?
#
loop_
_entity_poly.entity_id
_entity_poly.type
_entity_poly.pdbx_seq_one_letter_code
_entity_poly.pdbx_strand_id
1 'polypeptide(L)' 'MPADSASSTVVSGSHPVPVTGWGRTAPTAARLIRPRTYEEAAAAVRACGARGGIARGLG' A
#
# COMPACT_ATOMS: atom_id res chain seq x y z
N MET A 1 23.63 -16.68 -22.33
CA MET A 1 22.92 -15.40 -22.17
C MET A 1 21.45 -15.70 -21.87
N PRO A 2 21.01 -15.81 -20.60
CA PRO A 2 19.59 -15.86 -20.31
C PRO A 2 19.02 -14.45 -20.37
N ALA A 3 17.88 -14.30 -21.05
CA ALA A 3 17.12 -13.07 -21.10
C ALA A 3 16.52 -12.80 -19.71
N ASP A 4 16.79 -11.60 -19.20
CA ASP A 4 16.18 -11.07 -17.99
C ASP A 4 14.72 -10.72 -18.32
N SER A 5 13.84 -11.70 -18.19
CA SER A 5 12.38 -11.49 -18.24
C SER A 5 11.97 -10.79 -16.95
N ALA A 6 12.20 -9.48 -16.87
CA ALA A 6 11.61 -8.64 -15.86
C ALA A 6 10.09 -8.58 -16.12
N SER A 7 9.36 -9.50 -15.49
CA SER A 7 7.92 -9.39 -15.33
C SER A 7 7.64 -8.04 -14.69
N SER A 8 7.26 -7.06 -15.51
CA SER A 8 6.70 -5.80 -15.06
C SER A 8 5.33 -6.12 -14.51
N THR A 9 5.29 -6.54 -13.24
CA THR A 9 4.06 -6.70 -12.50
C THR A 9 3.34 -5.38 -12.60
N VAL A 10 2.24 -5.38 -13.35
CA VAL A 10 1.29 -4.27 -13.35
C VAL A 10 0.89 -4.10 -11.90
N VAL A 11 1.47 -3.11 -11.21
CA VAL A 11 0.90 -2.62 -9.97
C VAL A 11 -0.38 -1.96 -10.44
N SER A 12 -1.46 -2.74 -10.53
CA SER A 12 -2.82 -2.22 -10.58
C SER A 12 -2.91 -1.31 -9.39
N GLY A 13 -2.66 -0.03 -9.62
CA GLY A 13 -2.63 0.98 -8.59
C GLY A 13 -4.02 0.95 -7.98
N SER A 14 -4.14 0.35 -6.80
CA SER A 14 -5.40 0.34 -6.11
C SER A 14 -5.83 1.79 -6.01
N HIS A 15 -7.01 2.10 -6.57
CA HIS A 15 -7.54 3.44 -6.50
C HIS A 15 -7.54 3.86 -5.02
N PRO A 16 -7.16 5.11 -4.70
CA PRO A 16 -7.19 5.59 -3.33
C PRO A 16 -8.56 5.32 -2.72
N VAL A 17 -8.60 4.58 -1.61
CA VAL A 17 -9.85 4.25 -0.93
C VAL A 17 -10.07 5.23 0.21
N PRO A 18 -11.31 5.69 0.42
CA PRO A 18 -11.62 6.54 1.56
C PRO A 18 -11.50 5.71 2.85
N VAL A 19 -10.72 6.22 3.80
CA VAL A 19 -10.61 5.65 5.15
C VAL A 19 -11.21 6.63 6.16
N THR A 20 -11.90 6.09 7.16
CA THR A 20 -12.40 6.82 8.32
C THR A 20 -11.96 6.11 9.59
N GLY A 21 -11.94 6.82 10.71
CA GLY A 21 -11.92 6.19 12.03
C GLY A 21 -13.27 5.55 12.37
N TRP A 22 -13.36 4.96 13.56
CA TRP A 22 -14.60 4.33 14.06
C TRP A 22 -15.81 5.28 14.08
N GLY A 23 -15.59 6.56 14.37
CA GLY A 23 -16.63 7.61 14.34
C GLY A 23 -17.14 7.98 12.93
N ARG A 24 -16.54 7.45 11.86
CA ARG A 24 -16.91 7.70 10.46
C ARG A 24 -16.86 9.18 10.04
N THR A 25 -16.01 9.98 10.69
CA THR A 25 -15.79 11.40 10.35
C THR A 25 -14.52 11.57 9.52
N ALA A 26 -14.45 12.68 8.77
CA ALA A 26 -13.29 13.12 7.97
C ALA A 26 -12.70 12.03 7.05
N PRO A 27 -13.45 11.54 6.06
CA PRO A 27 -12.95 10.54 5.12
C PRO A 27 -11.74 11.09 4.35
N THR A 28 -10.64 10.34 4.36
CA THR A 28 -9.42 10.69 3.63
C THR A 28 -9.05 9.58 2.66
N ALA A 29 -8.74 9.92 1.41
CA ALA A 29 -8.34 8.95 0.41
C ALA A 29 -6.89 8.47 0.67
N ALA A 30 -6.70 7.16 0.76
CA ALA A 30 -5.40 6.54 1.02
C ALA A 30 -5.20 5.29 0.15
N ARG A 31 -3.94 5.00 -0.22
CA ARG A 31 -3.58 3.72 -0.86
C ARG A 31 -3.44 2.66 0.22
N LEU A 32 -4.36 1.70 0.28
CA LEU A 32 -4.28 0.58 1.21
C LEU A 32 -3.42 -0.55 0.65
N ILE A 33 -2.51 -1.05 1.48
CA ILE A 33 -1.70 -2.25 1.25
C ILE A 33 -2.03 -3.22 2.40
N ARG A 34 -2.32 -4.48 2.08
CA ARG A 34 -2.59 -5.55 3.05
C ARG A 34 -1.49 -6.61 3.00
N PRO A 35 -0.30 -6.33 3.57
CA PRO A 35 0.78 -7.29 3.56
C PRO A 35 0.38 -8.54 4.35
N ARG A 36 0.72 -9.70 3.82
CA ARG A 36 0.50 -11.02 4.44
C ARG A 36 1.80 -11.58 5.01
N THR A 37 2.94 -10.96 4.67
CA THR A 37 4.27 -11.33 5.15
C THR A 37 5.04 -10.11 5.65
N TYR A 38 6.13 -10.39 6.37
CA TYR A 38 7.05 -9.36 6.83
C TYR A 38 7.74 -8.65 5.67
N GLU A 39 8.16 -9.41 4.65
CA GLU A 39 8.89 -8.90 3.49
C GLU A 39 8.04 -7.91 2.69
N GLU A 40 6.75 -8.22 2.52
CA GLU A 40 5.77 -7.33 1.87
C GLU A 40 5.57 -6.03 2.66
N ALA A 41 5.49 -6.11 3.99
CA ALA A 41 5.38 -4.93 4.84
C ALA A 41 6.64 -4.06 4.74
N ALA A 42 7.82 -4.68 4.79
CA ALA A 42 9.09 -3.98 4.65
C ALA A 42 9.25 -3.33 3.27
N ALA A 43 8.81 -4.01 2.20
CA ALA A 43 8.78 -3.44 0.86
C ALA A 43 7.83 -2.24 0.77
N ALA A 44 6.65 -2.32 1.39
CA ALA A 44 5.68 -1.21 1.41
C ALA A 44 6.21 0.04 2.13
N VAL A 45 6.92 -0.14 3.25
CA VAL A 45 7.56 0.97 3.98
C VAL A 45 8.69 1.59 3.16
N ARG A 46 9.54 0.78 2.52
CA ARG A 46 10.62 1.29 1.65
C ARG A 46 10.09 2.00 0.40
N ALA A 47 8.94 1.56 -0.12
CA ALA A 47 8.29 2.16 -1.29
C ALA A 47 7.35 3.34 -0.95
N CYS A 48 7.34 3.82 0.30
CA CYS A 48 6.50 4.96 0.69
C CYS A 48 6.95 6.22 -0.06
N GLY A 49 6.00 6.91 -0.71
CA GLY A 49 6.26 8.17 -1.41
C GLY A 49 6.29 9.37 -0.47
N ALA A 50 6.37 10.59 -1.03
CA ALA A 50 6.48 11.83 -0.27
C ALA A 50 5.33 12.09 0.74
N ARG A 51 4.18 11.44 0.56
CA ARG A 51 3.03 11.52 1.49
C ARG A 51 3.20 10.69 2.77
N GLY A 52 4.21 9.82 2.83
CA GLY A 52 4.45 8.92 3.95
C GLY A 52 3.64 7.62 3.89
N GLY A 53 3.84 6.77 4.90
CA GLY A 53 3.04 5.58 5.17
C GLY A 53 2.74 5.46 6.66
N ILE A 54 1.56 4.92 7.00
CA ILE A 54 1.12 4.71 8.38
C ILE A 54 0.55 3.29 8.53
N ALA A 55 0.93 2.61 9.61
CA ALA A 55 0.35 1.31 9.93
C ALA A 55 -1.10 1.48 10.43
N ARG A 56 -1.99 0.57 10.03
CA ARG A 56 -3.41 0.58 10.45
C ARG A 56 -3.71 -0.71 11.21
N GLY A 57 -4.31 -0.56 12.39
CA GLY A 57 -4.90 -1.66 13.16
C GLY A 57 -6.30 -2.01 12.64
N LEU A 58 -7.22 -2.30 13.56
CA LEU A 58 -8.57 -2.79 13.23
C LEU A 58 -9.61 -1.72 12.86
N GLY A 59 -9.30 -0.42 12.98
CA GLY A 59 -10.24 0.64 12.59
C GLY A 59 -10.04 1.94 13.35
#